data_AF-A0A138AQE7-F1
#
_entry.id   AF-A0A138AQE7-F1
#
_cell.length_a   1.000
_cell.length_b   1.000
_cell.length_c   1.000
_cell.angle_alpha   90.00
_cell.angle_beta   90.00
_cell.angle_gamma   90.00
#
_symmetry.space_group_name_H-M   'P 1'
#
loop_
_entity.id
_entity.type
_entity.pdbx_description
1 polymer ?
#
loop_
_entity_poly.entity_id
_entity_poly.type
_entity_poly.pdbx_seq_one_letter_code
_entity_poly.pdbx_strand_id
1 'polypeptide(L)'
;MPVDGDRFGFWTSSTSGKAKRLKNNPAVEITPCNQRGAVSAGAVTTAGTAELVTSGPEFDAVQAAVKAKYGFQVPMSKFFNTIGAKFKGRDQPYGDTVVVITPQR
;
A
#
# COMPACT_ATOMS: atom_id res chain seq x y z
N MET A 1 3.58 4.00 4.37
CA MET A 1 4.88 4.62 4.68
C MET A 1 4.73 6.10 4.47
N PRO A 2 5.18 6.95 5.39
CA PRO A 2 5.19 8.38 5.12
C PRO A 2 6.02 8.64 3.85
N VAL A 3 5.48 9.45 2.94
CA VAL A 3 6.20 9.88 1.72
C VAL A 3 6.70 11.29 1.94
N ASP A 4 5.78 12.22 2.22
CA ASP A 4 6.03 13.61 2.59
C ASP A 4 4.80 14.21 3.30
N GLY A 5 5.01 15.01 4.35
CA GLY A 5 3.93 15.65 5.11
C GLY A 5 2.88 14.64 5.63
N ASP A 6 1.61 14.90 5.33
CA ASP A 6 0.47 14.03 5.71
C ASP A 6 0.23 12.89 4.69
N ARG A 7 1.05 12.76 3.63
CA ARG A 7 0.89 11.74 2.59
C ARG A 7 1.55 10.44 3.00
N PHE A 8 0.92 9.34 2.64
CA PHE A 8 1.48 8.02 2.89
C PHE A 8 1.32 7.11 1.67
N GLY A 9 2.31 6.27 1.45
CA GLY A 9 2.34 5.32 0.35
C GLY A 9 2.57 3.88 0.77
N PHE A 10 2.04 2.95 -0.03
CA PHE A 10 2.28 1.53 0.14
C PHE A 10 2.40 0.86 -1.22
N TRP A 11 3.14 -0.24 -1.29
CA TRP A 11 3.28 -1.00 -2.52
C TRP A 11 2.05 -1.86 -2.83
N THR A 12 1.75 -2.02 -4.10
CA THR A 12 0.81 -3.00 -4.61
C THR A 12 1.32 -3.54 -5.93
N SER A 13 0.76 -4.65 -6.39
CA SER A 13 1.01 -5.11 -7.76
C SER A 13 0.17 -4.29 -8.74
N SER A 14 0.75 -3.88 -9.87
CA SER A 14 0.06 -3.18 -10.96
C SER A 14 -1.17 -3.94 -11.48
N THR A 15 -1.14 -5.28 -11.44
CA THR A 15 -2.27 -6.10 -11.90
C THR A 15 -3.24 -6.48 -10.76
N SER A 16 -3.06 -5.92 -9.56
CA SER A 16 -3.97 -6.16 -8.45
C SER A 16 -5.34 -5.54 -8.71
N GLY A 17 -6.39 -6.15 -8.16
CA GLY A 17 -7.73 -5.57 -8.20
C GLY A 17 -7.79 -4.17 -7.57
N LYS A 18 -6.88 -3.86 -6.62
CA LYS A 18 -6.73 -2.53 -6.03
C LYS A 18 -6.24 -1.52 -7.06
N ALA A 19 -5.14 -1.82 -7.76
CA ALA A 19 -4.60 -0.96 -8.80
C ALA A 19 -5.63 -0.72 -9.93
N LYS A 20 -6.35 -1.76 -10.37
CA LYS A 20 -7.42 -1.59 -11.36
C LYS A 20 -8.53 -0.64 -10.88
N ARG A 21 -8.96 -0.77 -9.62
CA ARG A 21 -10.00 0.09 -9.03
C ARG A 21 -9.52 1.53 -8.88
N LEU A 22 -8.30 1.74 -8.38
CA LEU A 22 -7.72 3.06 -8.19
C LEU A 22 -7.47 3.80 -9.52
N LYS A 23 -7.10 3.06 -10.57
CA LYS A 23 -6.99 3.62 -11.92
C LYS A 23 -8.33 4.11 -12.48
N ASN A 24 -9.44 3.47 -12.09
CA ASN A 24 -10.78 3.84 -12.54
C ASN A 24 -11.42 4.93 -11.66
N ASN A 25 -11.15 4.92 -10.35
CA ASN A 25 -11.61 5.92 -9.41
C ASN A 25 -10.52 6.16 -8.35
N PRO A 26 -9.86 7.33 -8.34
CA PRO A 26 -8.80 7.63 -7.39
C PRO A 26 -9.33 8.06 -6.02
N ALA A 27 -10.65 8.30 -5.86
CA ALA A 27 -11.22 8.66 -4.57
C ALA A 27 -11.19 7.46 -3.61
N VAL A 28 -10.64 7.67 -2.41
CA VAL A 28 -10.49 6.64 -1.39
C VAL A 28 -10.93 7.14 -0.02
N GLU A 29 -11.30 6.21 0.83
CA GLU A 29 -11.48 6.43 2.26
C GLU A 29 -10.40 5.64 3.02
N ILE A 30 -9.86 6.25 4.06
CA ILE A 30 -8.72 5.77 4.82
C ILE A 30 -9.20 5.57 6.25
N THR A 31 -9.10 4.35 6.76
CA THR A 31 -9.46 4.04 8.15
C THR A 31 -8.35 3.22 8.81
N PRO A 32 -7.87 3.62 10.01
CA PRO A 32 -6.92 2.83 10.78
C PRO A 32 -7.47 1.45 11.14
N CYS A 33 -6.68 0.40 10.88
CA CYS A 33 -7.04 -0.98 11.19
C CYS A 33 -5.82 -1.77 11.70
N ASN A 34 -6.08 -2.92 12.32
CA ASN A 34 -5.04 -3.86 12.73
C ASN A 34 -4.55 -4.72 11.55
N GLN A 35 -3.54 -5.56 11.78
CA GLN A 35 -2.95 -6.43 10.74
C GLN A 35 -3.95 -7.39 10.09
N ARG A 36 -5.05 -7.74 10.77
CA ARG A 36 -6.13 -8.60 10.25
C ARG A 36 -7.20 -7.81 9.48
N GLY A 37 -7.05 -6.49 9.36
CA GLY A 37 -8.02 -5.61 8.73
C GLY A 37 -9.20 -5.23 9.62
N ALA A 38 -9.15 -5.53 10.93
CA ALA A 38 -10.21 -5.09 11.84
C ALA A 38 -9.99 -3.62 12.23
N VAL A 39 -11.02 -2.80 12.00
CA VAL A 39 -11.03 -1.38 12.35
C VAL A 39 -11.26 -1.23 13.85
N SER A 40 -10.47 -0.37 14.50
CA SER A 40 -10.61 -0.08 15.93
C SER A 40 -11.89 0.72 16.20
N ALA A 41 -12.53 0.49 17.35
CA ALA A 41 -13.68 1.30 17.77
C ALA A 41 -13.26 2.78 17.90
N GLY A 42 -14.03 3.68 17.28
CA GLY A 42 -13.72 5.12 17.24
C GLY A 42 -12.63 5.51 16.23
N ALA A 43 -12.19 4.61 15.36
CA ALA A 43 -11.26 4.96 14.29
C ALA A 43 -11.88 6.00 13.35
N VAL A 44 -11.16 7.09 13.13
CA VAL A 44 -11.57 8.15 12.21
C VAL A 44 -11.33 7.68 10.78
N THR A 45 -12.36 7.80 9.95
CA THR A 45 -12.24 7.63 8.50
C THR A 45 -11.96 8.98 7.87
N THR A 46 -10.96 9.05 6.99
CA THR A 46 -10.57 10.27 6.27
C THR A 46 -10.68 10.03 4.77
N ALA A 47 -11.33 10.94 4.06
CA ALA A 47 -11.35 10.91 2.60
C ALA A 47 -9.96 11.24 2.04
N GLY A 48 -9.66 10.79 0.84
CA GLY A 48 -8.38 11.05 0.21
C GLY A 48 -8.39 10.76 -1.28
N THR A 49 -7.27 11.04 -1.91
CA THR A 49 -7.02 10.72 -3.31
C THR A 49 -5.79 9.84 -3.41
N ALA A 50 -5.92 8.75 -4.16
CA ALA A 50 -4.85 7.80 -4.40
C ALA A 50 -4.26 8.00 -5.81
N GLU A 51 -2.94 7.92 -5.87
CA GLU A 51 -2.16 7.97 -7.10
C GLU A 51 -1.33 6.69 -7.25
N LEU A 52 -1.27 6.16 -8.46
CA LEU A 52 -0.45 5.00 -8.81
C LEU A 52 0.86 5.50 -9.40
N VAL A 53 1.95 5.35 -8.65
CA VAL A 53 3.29 5.76 -9.01
C VAL A 53 4.12 4.51 -9.35
N THR A 54 4.63 4.45 -10.58
CA THR A 54 5.42 3.31 -11.08
C THR A 54 6.91 3.60 -11.19
N SER A 55 7.32 4.87 -11.06
CA SER A 55 8.72 5.30 -11.14
C SER A 55 8.88 6.71 -10.57
N GLY A 56 10.12 7.11 -10.27
CA GLY A 56 10.47 8.46 -9.86
C GLY A 56 10.69 8.63 -8.34
N PRO A 57 10.92 9.87 -7.88
CA PRO A 57 11.38 10.14 -6.52
C PRO A 57 10.44 9.63 -5.41
N GLU A 58 9.12 9.69 -5.63
CA GLU A 58 8.13 9.21 -4.65
C GLU A 58 8.13 7.68 -4.53
N PHE A 59 8.36 6.99 -5.65
CA PHE A 59 8.51 5.54 -5.68
C PHE A 59 9.75 5.11 -4.89
N ASP A 60 10.88 5.77 -5.13
CA ASP A 60 12.14 5.51 -4.44
C ASP A 60 12.06 5.84 -2.94
N ALA A 61 11.40 6.94 -2.57
CA ALA A 61 11.17 7.33 -1.19
C ALA A 61 10.33 6.29 -0.43
N VAL A 62 9.24 5.78 -1.04
CA VAL A 62 8.43 4.71 -0.44
C VAL A 62 9.23 3.42 -0.31
N GLN A 63 10.00 3.04 -1.34
CA GLN A 63 10.87 1.86 -1.25
C GLN A 63 11.90 1.98 -0.12
N ALA A 64 12.57 3.13 -0.02
CA ALA A 64 13.52 3.41 1.04
C ALA A 64 12.87 3.38 2.41
N ALA A 65 11.68 3.96 2.57
CA ALA A 65 10.92 3.96 3.82
C ALA A 65 10.45 2.56 4.23
N VAL A 66 9.98 1.73 3.28
CA VAL A 66 9.65 0.32 3.52
C VAL A 66 10.92 -0.42 3.97
N LYS A 67 12.03 -0.24 3.25
CA LYS A 67 13.30 -0.88 3.58
C LYS A 67 13.83 -0.43 4.94
N ALA A 68 13.70 0.84 5.31
CA ALA A 68 14.11 1.33 6.62
C ALA A 68 13.21 0.79 7.74
N LYS A 69 11.90 0.68 7.49
CA LYS A 69 10.92 0.19 8.48
C LYS A 69 11.03 -1.32 8.74
N TYR A 70 11.41 -2.10 7.73
CA TYR A 70 11.41 -3.57 7.81
C TYR A 70 12.80 -4.21 7.63
N GLY A 71 13.82 -3.44 7.24
CA GLY A 71 15.17 -3.93 6.98
C GLY A 71 16.01 -3.89 8.24
N PHE A 72 16.07 -5.02 8.94
CA PHE A 72 17.23 -5.59 9.65
C PHE A 72 16.86 -6.85 10.46
N GLN A 73 15.56 -7.18 10.58
CA GLN A 73 15.10 -8.45 11.15
C GLN A 73 14.45 -9.33 10.08
N VAL A 74 15.30 -10.11 9.39
CA VAL A 74 15.15 -11.55 9.06
C VAL A 74 13.82 -11.98 8.36
N PRO A 75 13.95 -12.77 7.27
CA PRO A 75 13.26 -12.60 6.00
C PRO A 75 11.74 -12.63 6.11
N MET A 76 11.11 -12.07 5.08
CA MET A 76 9.71 -12.16 4.64
C MET A 76 9.02 -13.56 4.68
N SER A 77 9.68 -14.59 5.23
CA SER A 77 9.28 -16.00 5.34
C SER A 77 7.86 -16.25 5.88
N LYS A 78 7.29 -15.36 6.71
CA LYS A 78 5.95 -15.57 7.28
C LYS A 78 4.86 -14.60 6.79
N PHE A 79 5.22 -13.45 6.22
CA PHE A 79 4.23 -12.42 5.88
C PHE A 79 3.62 -12.62 4.47
N PHE A 80 4.36 -13.28 3.57
CA PHE A 80 3.89 -13.63 2.23
C PHE A 80 3.09 -14.94 2.16
N ASN A 81 3.35 -15.88 3.09
CA ASN A 81 2.79 -17.23 2.99
C ASN A 81 1.25 -17.26 3.10
N THR A 82 0.63 -16.25 3.70
CA THR A 82 -0.83 -16.22 3.96
C THR A 82 -1.61 -15.24 3.07
N ILE A 83 -0.95 -14.27 2.43
CA ILE A 83 -1.61 -13.41 1.42
C ILE A 83 -1.68 -14.15 0.06
N GLY A 84 -0.71 -15.01 -0.24
CA GLY A 84 -0.61 -15.77 -1.48
C GLY A 84 -1.49 -17.02 -1.59
N ALA A 85 -1.99 -17.59 -0.49
CA ALA A 85 -2.77 -18.84 -0.56
C ALA A 85 -4.13 -18.71 -1.29
N LYS A 86 -4.57 -17.50 -1.66
CA LYS A 86 -5.84 -17.25 -2.34
C LYS A 86 -5.80 -16.37 -3.60
N PHE A 87 -4.62 -16.04 -4.14
CA PHE A 87 -4.52 -15.36 -5.46
C PHE A 87 -3.90 -16.30 -6.49
N LYS A 88 -4.74 -17.23 -6.95
CA LYS A 88 -4.48 -18.30 -7.91
C LYS A 88 -3.91 -17.78 -9.24
N GLY A 89 -2.66 -18.13 -9.54
CA GLY A 89 -2.24 -18.58 -10.88
C GLY A 89 -1.87 -17.55 -11.95
N ARG A 90 -1.39 -16.35 -11.61
CA ARG A 90 -0.74 -15.47 -12.61
C ARG A 90 0.50 -14.83 -11.99
N ASP A 91 1.64 -14.94 -12.68
CA ASP A 91 2.89 -14.23 -12.39
C ASP A 91 2.58 -12.75 -12.20
N GLN A 92 2.43 -12.35 -10.94
CA GLN A 92 2.05 -11.01 -10.58
C GLN A 92 3.31 -10.29 -10.11
N PRO A 93 3.85 -9.33 -10.87
CA PRO A 93 5.01 -8.56 -10.43
C PRO A 93 4.66 -7.92 -9.10
N TYR A 94 5.36 -8.35 -8.05
CA TYR A 94 5.13 -7.89 -6.69
C TYR A 94 6.00 -6.66 -6.44
N GLY A 95 5.36 -5.54 -6.09
CA GLY A 95 6.08 -4.31 -5.73
C GLY A 95 6.47 -3.39 -6.90
N ASP A 96 5.85 -3.56 -8.07
CA ASP A 96 6.08 -2.73 -9.26
C ASP A 96 5.28 -1.43 -9.28
N THR A 97 4.36 -1.22 -8.33
CA THR A 97 3.58 0.01 -8.22
C THR A 97 3.46 0.45 -6.77
N VAL A 98 3.67 1.74 -6.54
CA VAL A 98 3.41 2.40 -5.26
C VAL A 98 2.08 3.13 -5.37
N VAL A 99 1.20 2.91 -4.40
CA VAL A 99 0.02 3.74 -4.19
C VAL A 99 0.43 4.86 -3.24
N VAL A 100 0.34 6.12 -3.64
CA VAL A 100 0.50 7.28 -2.75
C VAL A 100 -0.88 7.85 -2.46
N ILE A 101 -1.18 8.10 -1.20
CA ILE A 101 -2.46 8.65 -0.76
C ILE A 101 -2.25 10.03 -0.17
N THR A 102 -3.05 10.98 -0.64
CA THR A 102 -3.15 12.34 -0.12
C THR A 102 -4.50 12.48 0.60
N PRO A 103 -4.51 12.59 1.95
CA PRO A 103 -5.73 12.84 2.70
C PRO A 103 -6.35 14.20 2.37
N GLN A 104 -7.67 14.25 2.25
CA GLN A 104 -8.45 15.47 2.18
C GLN A 104 -8.94 15.80 3.59
N ARG A 105 -8.64 16.99 4.09
CA ARG A 105 -9.09 17.48 5.40
C ARG A 105 -10.51 18.03 5.32
#